data_AF-A0A5J4VE07-F1
#
_entry.id   AF-A0A5J4VE07-F1
#
_cell.length_a   1.000
_cell.length_b   1.000
_cell.length_c   1.000
_cell.angle_alpha   90.00
_cell.angle_beta   90.00
_cell.angle_gamma   90.00
#
_symmetry.space_group_name_H-M   'P 1'
#
loop_
_entity.id
_entity.type
_entity.pdbx_description
1 polymer ?
#
loop_
_entity_poly.entity_id
_entity_poly.type
_entity_poly.pdbx_seq_one_letter_code
_entity_poly.pdbx_strand_id
1 'polypeptide(L)'
;MSIIPVRIGELIGKKYVTEKVIYIGKNLAVFLAKWKDNVPSVTLTLKFELNYSDQTSLINEKNVTKKIKDSNHFAKVIEFGKHREFNFLAVELLGPNLSFLAHRRPPYKLSLQTLLQFVYQALNALQTLHQAGFVHGAIEAV
;
A
#
# COMPACT_ATOMS: atom_id res chain seq x y z
N MET A 1 -20.92 0.48 -10.01
CA MET A 1 -20.87 -0.72 -9.15
C MET A 1 -19.40 -0.98 -8.84
N SER A 2 -18.99 -1.04 -7.57
CA SER A 2 -17.60 -1.32 -7.21
C SER A 2 -17.30 -2.80 -7.48
N ILE A 3 -16.26 -3.07 -8.26
CA ILE A 3 -15.89 -4.44 -8.64
C ILE A 3 -15.07 -5.04 -7.50
N ILE A 4 -15.51 -6.17 -6.96
CA ILE A 4 -14.75 -6.92 -5.94
C ILE A 4 -13.85 -7.92 -6.67
N PRO A 5 -12.52 -7.76 -6.61
CA PRO A 5 -11.61 -8.57 -7.45
C PRO A 5 -11.51 -10.02 -7.00
N VAL A 6 -11.54 -10.24 -5.68
CA VAL A 6 -11.27 -11.53 -5.04
C VAL A 6 -12.07 -11.67 -3.74
N ARG A 7 -12.28 -12.89 -3.28
CA ARG A 7 -12.93 -13.19 -1.99
C ARG A 7 -11.91 -13.34 -0.87
N ILE A 8 -12.35 -13.25 0.38
CA ILE A 8 -11.55 -13.67 1.55
C ILE A 8 -11.33 -15.19 1.49
N GLY A 9 -10.12 -15.65 1.81
CA GLY A 9 -9.70 -17.05 1.72
C GLY A 9 -9.25 -17.49 0.33
N GLU A 10 -9.27 -16.58 -0.65
CA GLU A 10 -8.88 -16.88 -2.03
C GLU A 10 -7.35 -16.94 -2.18
N LEU A 11 -6.88 -17.93 -2.94
CA LEU A 11 -5.45 -18.12 -3.23
C LEU A 11 -5.03 -17.29 -4.45
N ILE A 12 -4.08 -16.37 -4.25
CA ILE A 12 -3.57 -15.43 -5.24
C ILE A 12 -2.15 -15.82 -5.61
N GLY A 13 -1.89 -15.94 -6.92
CA GLY A 13 -0.56 -16.30 -7.45
C GLY A 13 0.01 -17.61 -6.90
N LYS A 14 -0.86 -18.52 -6.39
CA LYS A 14 -0.50 -19.76 -5.68
C LYS A 14 0.32 -19.57 -4.39
N LYS A 15 0.56 -18.34 -3.94
CA LYS A 15 1.45 -18.00 -2.82
C LYS A 15 0.74 -17.34 -1.66
N TYR A 16 -0.30 -16.56 -1.94
CA TYR A 16 -0.91 -15.66 -0.95
C TYR A 16 -2.37 -16.00 -0.73
N VAL A 17 -2.83 -16.01 0.51
CA VAL A 17 -4.23 -16.20 0.87
C VAL A 17 -4.77 -14.89 1.42
N THR A 18 -5.86 -14.38 0.84
CA THR A 18 -6.53 -13.16 1.32
C THR A 18 -7.21 -13.42 2.68
N GLU A 19 -7.13 -12.47 3.60
CA GLU A 19 -7.68 -12.62 4.95
C GLU A 19 -8.73 -11.57 5.30
N LYS A 20 -8.49 -10.31 4.93
CA LYS A 20 -9.38 -9.20 5.29
C LYS A 20 -9.38 -8.13 4.20
N VAL A 21 -10.54 -7.56 3.93
CA VAL A 21 -10.66 -6.35 3.13
C VAL A 21 -10.17 -5.15 3.95
N ILE A 22 -9.20 -4.40 3.43
CA ILE A 22 -8.74 -3.12 4.01
C ILE A 22 -9.50 -1.97 3.34
N TYR A 23 -9.64 -2.01 2.01
CA TYR A 23 -10.29 -0.95 1.23
C TYR A 23 -10.91 -1.52 -0.05
N ILE A 24 -12.08 -0.98 -0.45
CA ILE A 24 -12.70 -1.23 -1.76
C ILE A 24 -13.12 0.11 -2.35
N GLY A 25 -12.49 0.47 -3.46
CA GLY A 25 -12.85 1.61 -4.29
C GLY A 25 -13.49 1.17 -5.60
N LYS A 26 -13.61 2.12 -6.54
CA LYS A 26 -14.18 1.87 -7.88
C LYS A 26 -13.28 0.96 -8.72
N ASN A 27 -11.99 1.25 -8.74
CA ASN A 27 -10.98 0.59 -9.59
C ASN A 27 -9.85 -0.08 -8.80
N LEU A 28 -9.75 0.19 -7.50
CA LEU A 28 -8.70 -0.32 -6.63
C LEU A 28 -9.34 -1.03 -5.43
N ALA A 29 -8.84 -2.20 -5.07
CA ALA A 29 -9.16 -2.84 -3.80
C ALA A 29 -7.88 -3.27 -3.09
N VAL A 30 -7.90 -3.24 -1.76
CA VAL A 30 -6.75 -3.55 -0.92
C VAL A 30 -7.14 -4.59 0.12
N PHE A 31 -6.35 -5.65 0.23
CA PHE A 31 -6.59 -6.77 1.12
C PHE A 31 -5.36 -7.02 1.99
N LEU A 32 -5.60 -7.35 3.26
CA LEU A 32 -4.62 -8.06 4.08
C LEU A 32 -4.55 -9.50 3.59
N ALA A 33 -3.35 -10.02 3.44
CA ALA A 33 -3.11 -11.40 3.04
C ALA A 33 -1.93 -11.99 3.82
N LYS A 34 -1.79 -13.32 3.74
CA LYS A 34 -0.65 -14.05 4.27
C LYS A 34 -0.05 -14.98 3.24
N TRP A 35 1.21 -15.34 3.44
CA TRP A 35 1.84 -16.44 2.71
C TRP A 35 1.14 -17.77 3.07
N LYS A 36 0.85 -18.59 2.05
CA LYS A 36 0.15 -19.88 2.22
C LYS A 36 0.96 -20.86 3.07
N ASP A 37 2.26 -20.98 2.80
CA ASP A 37 3.10 -22.07 3.34
C ASP A 37 4.12 -21.60 4.40
N ASN A 38 4.09 -20.33 4.82
CA ASN A 38 5.00 -19.84 5.88
C ASN A 38 4.42 -20.05 7.28
N VAL A 39 5.22 -20.64 8.15
CA VAL A 39 4.96 -20.76 9.60
C VAL A 39 6.17 -20.19 10.34
N PRO A 40 6.03 -19.10 11.13
CA PRO A 40 4.81 -18.32 11.38
C PRO A 40 4.32 -17.54 10.16
N SER A 41 3.02 -17.23 10.12
CA SER A 41 2.39 -16.55 8.99
C SER A 41 2.88 -15.11 8.87
N VAL A 42 3.66 -14.83 7.83
CA VAL A 42 4.03 -13.46 7.46
C VAL A 42 2.86 -12.80 6.74
N THR A 43 2.42 -11.63 7.20
CA THR A 43 1.33 -10.86 6.59
C THR A 43 1.86 -9.80 5.63
N LEU A 44 1.07 -9.50 4.61
CA LEU A 44 1.35 -8.48 3.59
C LEU A 44 0.05 -7.84 3.10
N THR A 45 0.19 -6.83 2.24
CA THR A 45 -0.95 -6.18 1.57
C THR A 45 -0.99 -6.57 0.10
N LEU A 46 -2.16 -6.98 -0.39
CA LEU A 46 -2.45 -7.17 -1.81
C LEU A 46 -3.33 -6.01 -2.30
N LYS A 47 -2.79 -5.19 -3.20
CA LYS A 47 -3.56 -4.21 -3.95
C LYS A 47 -3.98 -4.83 -5.29
N PHE A 48 -5.21 -4.60 -5.71
CA PHE A 48 -5.78 -5.07 -6.97
C PHE A 48 -6.32 -3.92 -7.78
N GLU A 49 -6.02 -3.91 -9.07
CA GLU A 49 -6.54 -2.97 -10.05
C GLU A 49 -6.99 -3.74 -11.28
N LEU A 50 -8.09 -3.32 -11.90
CA LEU A 50 -8.60 -4.04 -13.07
C LEU A 50 -7.73 -3.75 -14.29
N ASN A 51 -7.38 -4.79 -15.05
CA ASN A 51 -6.40 -4.71 -16.12
C ASN A 51 -7.01 -4.17 -17.43
N TYR A 52 -7.36 -2.88 -17.47
CA TYR A 52 -7.69 -2.14 -18.68
C TYR A 52 -6.50 -1.30 -19.17
N SER A 53 -6.45 -0.99 -20.48
CA SER A 53 -5.37 -0.20 -21.10
C SER A 53 -5.11 1.13 -20.41
N ASP A 54 -6.15 1.74 -19.85
CA ASP A 54 -6.10 3.08 -19.28
C ASP A 54 -5.81 3.07 -17.77
N GLN A 55 -5.81 1.89 -17.13
CA GLN A 55 -5.54 1.72 -15.69
C GLN A 55 -4.10 1.30 -15.48
N THR A 56 -3.26 2.27 -15.14
CA THR A 56 -1.82 2.09 -14.97
C THR A 56 -1.34 2.40 -13.55
N SER A 57 -2.24 2.59 -12.58
CA SER A 57 -1.86 3.10 -11.26
C SER A 57 -0.95 2.13 -10.50
N LEU A 58 -1.24 0.82 -10.51
CA LEU A 58 -0.37 -0.18 -9.87
C LEU A 58 0.94 -0.39 -10.63
N ILE A 59 0.92 -0.24 -11.95
CA ILE A 59 2.14 -0.31 -12.78
C ILE A 59 3.04 0.89 -12.46
N ASN A 60 2.46 2.08 -12.35
CA ASN A 60 3.17 3.29 -11.97
C ASN A 60 3.75 3.17 -10.55
N GLU A 61 2.93 2.73 -9.58
CA GLU A 61 3.36 2.50 -8.20
C GLU A 61 4.55 1.53 -8.15
N LYS A 62 4.47 0.40 -8.85
CA LYS A 62 5.59 -0.55 -8.98
C LYS A 62 6.85 0.11 -9.52
N ASN A 63 6.73 0.91 -10.59
CA ASN A 63 7.88 1.51 -11.27
C ASN A 63 8.56 2.58 -10.40
N VAL A 64 7.76 3.43 -9.74
CA VAL A 64 8.24 4.44 -8.79
C VAL A 64 8.96 3.75 -7.64
N THR A 65 8.30 2.80 -6.98
CA THR A 65 8.88 2.10 -5.83
C THR A 65 10.14 1.32 -6.19
N LYS A 66 10.21 0.74 -7.40
CA LYS A 66 11.43 0.09 -7.89
C LYS A 66 12.61 1.07 -8.01
N LYS A 67 12.36 2.33 -8.37
CA LYS A 67 13.41 3.37 -8.50
C LYS A 67 13.96 3.80 -7.14
N ILE A 68 13.14 3.77 -6.10
CA ILE A 68 13.46 4.22 -4.73
C ILE A 68 13.58 3.06 -3.72
N LYS A 69 13.76 1.83 -4.21
CA LYS A 69 13.68 0.59 -3.40
C LYS A 69 14.66 0.51 -2.22
N ASP A 70 15.80 1.20 -2.30
CA ASP A 70 16.87 1.17 -1.30
C ASP A 70 16.80 2.39 -0.36
N SER A 71 15.76 3.22 -0.51
CA SER A 71 15.54 4.41 0.29
C SER A 71 14.60 4.14 1.47
N ASN A 72 14.75 4.93 2.52
CA ASN A 72 13.85 4.88 3.68
C ASN A 72 12.46 5.45 3.34
N HIS A 73 11.47 5.13 4.20
CA HIS A 73 10.09 5.66 4.18
C HIS A 73 9.16 5.15 3.07
N PHE A 74 9.59 4.21 2.24
CA PHE A 74 8.76 3.62 1.18
C PHE A 74 8.45 2.15 1.43
N ALA A 75 7.23 1.76 1.08
CA ALA A 75 6.78 0.38 1.18
C ALA A 75 7.60 -0.53 0.25
N LYS A 76 8.09 -1.66 0.74
CA LYS A 76 8.74 -2.68 -0.10
C LYS A 76 7.71 -3.38 -1.00
N VAL A 77 7.95 -3.33 -2.31
CA VAL A 77 7.23 -4.17 -3.28
C VAL A 77 7.81 -5.59 -3.24
N ILE A 78 6.95 -6.57 -2.99
CA ILE A 78 7.28 -7.99 -2.93
C ILE A 78 7.12 -8.61 -4.31
N GLU A 79 5.96 -8.42 -4.93
CA GLU A 79 5.62 -9.04 -6.22
C GLU A 79 4.59 -8.21 -6.96
N PHE A 80 4.67 -8.22 -8.29
CA PHE A 80 3.61 -7.73 -9.16
C PHE A 80 3.20 -8.86 -10.09
N GLY A 81 1.90 -9.10 -10.23
CA GLY A 81 1.40 -10.18 -11.04
C GLY A 81 -0.01 -9.93 -11.56
N LYS A 82 -0.57 -10.95 -12.20
CA LYS A 82 -1.95 -10.96 -12.68
C LYS A 82 -2.72 -12.07 -12.01
N HIS A 83 -3.97 -11.80 -11.69
CA HIS A 83 -4.92 -12.78 -11.17
C HIS A 83 -6.27 -12.54 -11.82
N ARG A 84 -6.69 -13.46 -12.71
CA ARG A 84 -7.85 -13.25 -13.60
C ARG A 84 -7.67 -11.95 -14.41
N GLU A 85 -8.70 -11.12 -14.44
CA GLU A 85 -8.73 -9.82 -15.13
C GLU A 85 -8.07 -8.68 -14.33
N PHE A 86 -7.41 -8.97 -13.20
CA PHE A 86 -6.82 -7.94 -12.32
C PHE A 86 -5.30 -8.03 -12.31
N ASN A 87 -4.66 -6.86 -12.33
CA ASN A 87 -3.28 -6.72 -11.86
C ASN A 87 -3.30 -6.71 -10.33
N PHE A 88 -2.31 -7.35 -9.71
CA PHE A 88 -2.08 -7.25 -8.28
C PHE A 88 -0.66 -6.81 -7.95
N LEU A 89 -0.54 -6.06 -6.87
CA LEU A 89 0.73 -5.65 -6.28
C LEU A 89 0.77 -6.12 -4.83
N ALA A 90 1.68 -7.04 -4.53
CA ALA A 90 1.99 -7.49 -3.18
C ALA A 90 3.06 -6.55 -2.60
N VAL A 91 2.74 -5.92 -1.47
CA VAL A 91 3.63 -4.99 -0.77
C VAL A 91 3.67 -5.30 0.72
N GLU A 92 4.71 -4.84 1.40
CA GLU A 92 4.80 -4.97 2.84
C GLU A 92 3.57 -4.35 3.54
N LEU A 93 3.14 -4.98 4.63
CA LEU A 93 2.07 -4.43 5.46
C LEU A 93 2.64 -3.28 6.30
N LEU A 94 2.05 -2.11 6.18
CA LEU A 94 2.38 -0.95 7.01
C LEU A 94 1.47 -0.88 8.25
N GLY A 95 1.90 -0.07 9.21
CA GLY A 95 1.14 0.23 10.41
C GLY A 95 -0.03 1.20 10.17
N PRO A 96 -0.65 1.69 11.26
CA PRO A 96 -1.70 2.68 11.17
C PRO A 96 -1.21 3.98 10.53
N ASN A 97 -2.10 4.66 9.81
CA ASN A 97 -1.82 5.96 9.24
C ASN A 97 -1.86 7.10 10.27
N LEU A 98 -1.44 8.30 9.86
CA LEU A 98 -1.31 9.46 10.75
C LEU A 98 -2.65 9.91 11.32
N SER A 99 -3.72 9.90 10.51
CA SER A 99 -5.07 10.23 10.97
C SER A 99 -5.53 9.29 12.09
N PHE A 100 -5.34 7.98 11.91
CA PHE A 100 -5.64 7.00 12.94
C PHE A 100 -4.85 7.25 14.22
N LEU A 101 -3.55 7.55 14.11
CA LEU A 101 -2.71 7.85 15.26
C LEU A 101 -3.18 9.12 15.99
N ALA A 102 -3.55 10.17 15.27
CA ALA A 102 -4.07 11.41 15.84
C ALA A 102 -5.38 11.20 16.59
N HIS A 103 -6.28 10.36 16.06
CA HIS A 103 -7.59 10.10 16.64
C HIS A 103 -7.62 8.94 17.65
N ARG A 104 -6.48 8.30 17.93
CA ARG A 104 -6.43 7.09 18.77
C ARG A 104 -6.89 7.32 20.21
N ARG A 105 -6.61 8.51 20.78
CA ARG A 105 -6.95 8.86 22.17
C ARG A 105 -7.19 10.37 22.30
N PRO A 106 -7.99 10.82 23.29
CA PRO A 106 -8.04 12.23 23.68
C PRO A 106 -6.62 12.77 23.92
N PRO A 107 -6.30 14.00 23.47
CA PRO A 107 -7.19 15.04 22.94
C PRO A 107 -7.48 14.96 21.42
N TYR A 108 -7.36 13.78 20.79
CA TYR A 108 -7.59 13.55 19.35
C TYR A 108 -6.72 14.41 18.44
N LYS A 109 -5.49 14.66 18.88
CA LYS A 109 -4.45 15.35 18.12
C LYS A 109 -3.09 14.78 18.52
N LEU A 110 -2.14 14.90 17.61
CA LEU A 110 -0.74 14.68 17.93
C LEU A 110 -0.20 15.87 18.72
N SER A 111 0.76 15.62 19.63
CA SER A 111 1.54 16.70 20.22
C SER A 111 2.35 17.39 19.13
N LEU A 112 2.72 18.67 19.34
CA LEU A 112 3.56 19.39 18.39
C LEU A 112 4.88 18.65 18.13
N GLN A 113 5.50 18.10 19.18
CA GLN A 113 6.73 17.33 19.07
C GLN A 113 6.56 16.11 18.17
N THR A 114 5.52 15.29 18.38
CA THR A 114 5.25 14.12 17.54
C THR A 114 4.94 14.52 16.10
N LEU A 115 4.16 15.57 15.89
CA LEU A 115 3.83 16.09 14.57
C LEU A 115 5.09 16.51 13.80
N LEU A 116 6.00 17.26 14.44
CA LEU A 116 7.24 17.71 13.80
C LEU A 116 8.15 16.54 13.38
N GLN A 117 8.19 15.45 14.16
CA GLN A 117 8.91 14.24 13.79
C GLN A 117 8.35 13.57 12.53
N PHE A 118 7.01 13.52 12.39
CA PHE A 118 6.39 13.02 11.17
C PHE A 118 6.62 13.94 9.97
N VAL A 119 6.55 15.26 10.16
CA VAL A 119 6.84 16.23 9.10
C VAL A 119 8.27 16.07 8.59
N TYR A 120 9.24 15.91 9.49
CA TYR A 120 10.64 15.69 9.11
C TYR A 120 10.80 14.43 8.25
N GLN A 121 10.19 13.31 8.65
CA GLN A 121 10.23 12.07 7.87
C GLN A 121 9.52 12.20 6.52
N ALA A 122 8.37 12.89 6.48
CA ALA A 122 7.63 13.15 5.24
C ALA A 122 8.46 13.99 4.26
N LEU A 123 9.17 15.02 4.74
CA LEU A 123 10.04 15.84 3.91
C LEU A 123 11.20 15.03 3.32
N ASN A 124 11.82 14.15 4.11
CA ASN A 124 12.88 13.25 3.63
C ASN A 124 12.35 12.29 2.54
N ALA A 125 11.15 11.74 2.73
CA ALA A 125 10.50 10.90 1.72
C ALA A 125 10.22 11.69 0.43
N LEU A 126 9.66 12.89 0.53
CA LEU A 126 9.37 13.75 -0.62
C LEU A 126 10.64 14.14 -1.36
N GLN A 127 11.70 14.52 -0.65
CA GLN A 127 12.99 14.83 -1.26
C GLN A 127 13.53 13.63 -2.05
N THR A 128 13.47 12.43 -1.48
CA THR A 128 13.88 11.19 -2.15
C THR A 128 13.07 10.96 -3.44
N LEU A 129 11.75 11.12 -3.36
CA LEU A 129 10.86 10.94 -4.51
C LEU A 129 11.16 11.95 -5.63
N HIS A 130 11.35 13.23 -5.26
CA HIS A 130 11.68 14.30 -6.20
C HIS A 130 13.06 14.09 -6.84
N GLN A 131 14.07 13.65 -6.08
CA GLN A 131 15.39 13.31 -6.61
C GLN A 131 15.34 12.13 -7.59
N ALA A 132 14.39 11.20 -7.41
CA ALA A 132 14.14 10.11 -8.35
C ALA A 132 13.37 10.56 -9.61
N GLY A 133 12.93 11.82 -9.68
CA GLY A 133 12.25 12.41 -10.83
C GLY A 133 10.72 12.28 -10.79
N PHE A 134 10.12 11.99 -9.63
CA PHE A 134 8.68 11.80 -9.48
C PHE A 134 8.08 12.85 -8.54
N VAL A 135 6.81 13.18 -8.76
CA VAL A 135 6.00 14.01 -7.83
C VAL A 135 4.85 13.14 -7.33
N HIS A 136 4.59 13.15 -6.01
CA HIS A 136 3.52 12.33 -5.43
C HIS A 136 2.13 12.79 -5.89
N GLY A 137 1.91 14.11 -6.00
CA GLY A 137 0.67 14.71 -6.54
C GLY A 137 -0.56 14.64 -5.62
N ALA A 138 -0.49 13.98 -4.47
CA ALA A 138 -1.60 13.83 -3.52
C ALA A 138 -1.09 13.48 -2.10
N ILE A 139 -0.50 14.46 -1.41
CA ILE A 139 0.05 14.26 -0.06
C ILE A 139 -1.07 14.45 0.95
N GLU A 140 -1.40 13.39 1.69
CA GLU A 140 -2.51 13.37 2.65
C GLU A 140 -2.13 12.59 3.92
N ALA A 141 -2.77 12.91 5.05
CA ALA A 141 -2.56 12.23 6.33
C ALA A 141 -3.49 11.02 6.56
N VAL A 142 -4.16 10.55 5.49
CA VAL A 142 -5.32 9.65 5.47
C VAL A 142 -5.14 8.36 6.22
#